data_AF-A0AA42E8P3-F1
#
_entry.id   AF-A0AA42E8P3-F1
#
_cell.length_a   1.000
_cell.length_b   1.000
_cell.length_c   1.000
_cell.angle_alpha   90.00
_cell.angle_beta   90.00
_cell.angle_gamma   90.00
#
_symmetry.space_group_name_H-M   'P 1'
#
loop_
_entity.id
_entity.type
_entity.pdbx_description
1 polymer ?
#
loop_
_entity_poly.entity_id
_entity_poly.type
_entity_poly.pdbx_seq_one_letter_code
_entity_poly.pdbx_strand_id
1 'polypeptide(L)'
;MSGRQDDDFEDDDGIEEELDRHYEALRRFVYDYIDENDVPDEIIAALLSDLALEMRKVAYVLDTEKPSVGGLKMMLDRYKTDLESAVRRHKQEAEEFIAGMQEAMTEAKDRLQEELESLDEDDDGEEDTDEEADDDLDDDDLDDDDDDSEDEDDDSEDDDESEEAGKGTDEPGREPSEPADAPKKDKPGKGKAK
;
A
#
# COMPACT_ATOMS: atom_id res chain seq x y z
N MET A 1 -28.48 -50.06 2.37
CA MET A 1 -27.94 -49.71 1.05
C MET A 1 -28.21 -48.25 0.79
N SER A 2 -27.37 -47.64 -0.03
CA SER A 2 -27.24 -46.22 -0.40
C SER A 2 -26.54 -45.35 0.64
N GLY A 3 -25.21 -45.32 0.49
CA GLY A 3 -24.38 -44.19 0.90
C GLY A 3 -24.78 -42.93 0.12
N ARG A 4 -24.61 -41.80 0.79
CA ARG A 4 -24.94 -40.48 0.26
C ARG A 4 -23.63 -39.71 0.19
N GLN A 5 -23.02 -39.81 -1.00
CA GLN A 5 -22.22 -38.80 -1.68
C GLN A 5 -21.32 -37.93 -0.79
N ASP A 6 -20.11 -38.42 -0.56
CA ASP A 6 -18.91 -37.60 -0.43
C ASP A 6 -18.55 -37.10 -1.85
N ASP A 7 -19.08 -35.95 -2.30
CA ASP A 7 -18.84 -35.43 -3.67
C ASP A 7 -18.95 -33.89 -3.75
N ASP A 8 -18.40 -33.17 -2.75
CA ASP A 8 -18.39 -31.69 -2.67
C ASP A 8 -16.95 -31.11 -2.66
N PHE A 9 -15.93 -31.87 -3.09
CA PHE A 9 -14.51 -31.47 -2.99
C PHE A 9 -13.72 -31.57 -4.32
N GLU A 10 -14.37 -31.47 -5.48
CA GLU A 10 -13.69 -31.48 -6.80
C GLU A 10 -13.57 -30.10 -7.47
N ASP A 11 -13.97 -28.99 -6.81
CA ASP A 11 -14.00 -27.64 -7.41
C ASP A 11 -13.13 -26.60 -6.66
N ASP A 12 -12.26 -27.03 -5.74
CA ASP A 12 -11.40 -26.12 -4.96
C ASP A 12 -10.34 -25.43 -5.84
N ASP A 13 -9.72 -26.19 -6.76
CA ASP A 13 -8.73 -25.67 -7.72
C ASP A 13 -9.35 -24.63 -8.69
N GLY A 14 -10.63 -24.78 -9.04
CA GLY A 14 -11.33 -23.85 -9.94
C GLY A 14 -11.66 -22.51 -9.28
N ILE A 15 -11.90 -22.51 -7.96
CA ILE A 15 -12.16 -21.28 -7.19
C ILE A 15 -10.87 -20.49 -7.02
N GLU A 16 -9.74 -21.15 -6.76
CA GLU A 16 -8.43 -20.49 -6.65
C GLU A 16 -8.05 -19.81 -7.97
N GLU A 17 -8.17 -20.49 -9.11
CA GLU A 17 -7.90 -19.90 -10.43
C GLU A 17 -8.81 -18.70 -10.76
N GLU A 18 -10.08 -18.76 -10.36
CA GLU A 18 -11.02 -17.65 -10.57
C GLU A 18 -10.67 -16.45 -9.67
N LEU A 19 -10.28 -16.70 -8.42
CA LEU A 19 -9.82 -15.66 -7.50
C LEU A 19 -8.54 -14.98 -8.01
N ASP A 20 -7.58 -15.75 -8.51
CA ASP A 20 -6.33 -15.22 -9.07
C ASP A 20 -6.62 -14.34 -10.29
N ARG A 21 -7.53 -14.76 -11.18
CA ARG A 21 -7.96 -13.95 -12.33
C ARG A 21 -8.58 -12.62 -11.89
N HIS A 22 -9.43 -12.64 -10.86
CA HIS A 22 -10.03 -11.42 -10.32
C HIS A 22 -8.99 -10.53 -9.64
N TYR A 23 -8.02 -11.12 -8.94
CA TYR A 23 -6.92 -10.41 -8.32
C TYR A 23 -6.06 -9.67 -9.37
N GLU A 24 -5.68 -10.36 -10.45
CA GLU A 24 -4.93 -9.75 -11.56
C GLU A 24 -5.70 -8.62 -12.24
N ALA A 25 -7.00 -8.81 -12.50
CA ALA A 25 -7.84 -7.79 -13.12
C ALA A 25 -7.94 -6.53 -12.24
N LEU A 26 -8.12 -6.71 -10.93
CA LEU A 26 -8.18 -5.60 -9.98
C LEU A 26 -6.82 -4.90 -9.87
N ARG A 27 -5.73 -5.68 -9.78
CA ARG A 27 -4.35 -5.16 -9.72
C ARG A 27 -4.05 -4.29 -10.93
N ARG A 28 -4.39 -4.75 -12.14
CA ARG A 28 -4.24 -3.97 -13.36
C ARG A 28 -5.04 -2.67 -13.32
N PHE A 29 -6.34 -2.76 -12.99
CA PHE A 29 -7.21 -1.58 -12.92
C PHE A 29 -6.67 -0.52 -11.94
N VAL A 30 -6.14 -0.95 -10.80
CA VAL A 30 -5.56 -0.06 -9.80
C VAL A 30 -4.28 0.60 -10.33
N TYR A 31 -3.38 -0.14 -10.98
CA TYR A 31 -2.17 0.47 -11.56
C TYR A 31 -2.47 1.42 -12.71
N ASP A 32 -3.38 1.03 -13.61
CA ASP A 32 -3.83 1.93 -14.68
C ASP A 32 -4.36 3.25 -14.09
N TYR A 33 -5.13 3.19 -12.99
CA TYR A 33 -5.62 4.38 -12.30
C TYR A 33 -4.50 5.20 -11.63
N ILE A 34 -3.54 4.55 -10.96
CA ILE A 34 -2.38 5.21 -10.33
C ILE A 34 -1.60 5.98 -11.38
N ASP A 35 -1.27 5.33 -12.50
CA ASP A 35 -0.47 5.89 -13.58
C ASP A 35 -1.20 7.04 -14.28
N GLU A 36 -2.50 6.90 -14.54
CA GLU A 36 -3.31 7.94 -15.20
C GLU A 36 -3.49 9.20 -14.35
N ASN A 37 -3.45 9.08 -13.02
CA ASN A 37 -3.80 10.16 -12.10
C ASN A 37 -2.63 10.62 -11.20
N ASP A 38 -1.42 10.08 -11.42
CA ASP A 38 -0.21 10.37 -10.65
C ASP A 38 -0.44 10.29 -9.12
N VAL A 39 -1.08 9.20 -8.68
CA VAL A 39 -1.47 9.01 -7.28
C VAL A 39 -0.35 8.30 -6.51
N PRO A 40 0.19 8.88 -5.42
CA PRO A 40 1.18 8.22 -4.58
C PRO A 40 0.72 6.85 -4.04
N ASP A 41 1.63 5.88 -4.02
CA ASP A 41 1.38 4.50 -3.58
C ASP A 41 0.83 4.41 -2.14
N GLU A 42 1.26 5.31 -1.25
CA GLU A 42 0.77 5.34 0.13
C GLU A 42 -0.70 5.77 0.20
N ILE A 43 -1.13 6.66 -0.70
CA ILE A 43 -2.50 7.16 -0.76
C ILE A 43 -3.43 6.08 -1.32
N ILE A 44 -3.05 5.40 -2.41
CA ILE A 44 -3.89 4.36 -3.01
C ILE A 44 -4.08 3.17 -2.05
N ALA A 45 -3.03 2.79 -1.29
CA ALA A 45 -3.14 1.74 -0.28
C ALA A 45 -4.16 2.08 0.81
N ALA A 46 -4.18 3.35 1.25
CA ALA A 46 -5.16 3.84 2.21
C ALA A 46 -6.59 3.85 1.63
N LEU A 47 -6.76 4.30 0.37
CA LEU A 47 -8.05 4.33 -0.32
C LEU A 47 -8.63 2.93 -0.52
N LEU A 48 -7.81 1.96 -0.96
CA LEU A 48 -8.24 0.57 -1.12
C LEU A 48 -8.66 -0.06 0.21
N SER A 49 -7.97 0.30 1.30
CA SER A 49 -8.32 -0.16 2.65
C SER A 49 -9.67 0.40 3.11
N ASP A 50 -9.93 1.68 2.86
CA ASP A 50 -11.22 2.30 3.18
C ASP A 50 -12.36 1.72 2.33
N LEU A 51 -12.14 1.57 1.02
CA LEU A 51 -13.11 0.94 0.11
C LEU A 51 -13.45 -0.50 0.55
N ALA A 52 -12.45 -1.27 0.99
CA ALA A 52 -12.70 -2.61 1.54
C ALA A 52 -13.60 -2.58 2.78
N LEU A 53 -13.41 -1.59 3.67
CA LEU A 53 -14.29 -1.40 4.84
C LEU A 53 -15.70 -0.97 4.43
N GLU A 54 -15.84 -0.12 3.42
CA GLU A 54 -17.15 0.26 2.87
C GLU A 54 -17.91 -0.92 2.28
N MET A 55 -17.24 -1.73 1.44
CA MET A 55 -17.82 -2.94 0.88
C MET A 55 -18.30 -3.90 1.98
N ARG A 56 -17.54 -4.05 3.07
CA ARG A 56 -17.95 -4.84 4.23
C ARG A 56 -19.19 -4.28 4.92
N LYS A 57 -19.27 -2.95 5.11
CA LYS A 57 -20.47 -2.30 5.68
C LYS A 57 -21.70 -2.57 4.80
N VAL A 58 -21.56 -2.44 3.48
CA VAL A 58 -22.64 -2.70 2.52
C VAL A 58 -23.07 -4.16 2.56
N ALA A 59 -22.13 -5.10 2.49
CA ALA A 59 -22.42 -6.53 2.59
C ALA A 59 -23.18 -6.88 3.88
N TYR A 60 -22.74 -6.35 5.03
CA TYR A 60 -23.45 -6.55 6.30
C TYR A 60 -24.91 -6.08 6.25
N VAL A 61 -25.17 -4.93 5.63
CA VAL A 61 -26.53 -4.39 5.50
C VAL A 61 -27.38 -5.25 4.56
N LEU A 62 -26.81 -5.76 3.48
CA LEU A 62 -27.52 -6.58 2.49
C LEU A 62 -27.83 -7.99 3.00
N ASP A 63 -26.90 -8.59 3.77
CA ASP A 63 -27.00 -10.01 4.18
C ASP A 63 -27.68 -10.20 5.53
N THR A 64 -27.85 -9.14 6.33
CA THR A 64 -28.44 -9.23 7.67
C THR A 64 -29.92 -8.88 7.66
N GLU A 65 -30.78 -9.79 8.11
CA GLU A 65 -32.24 -9.55 8.17
C GLU A 65 -32.65 -8.31 9.00
N LYS A 66 -31.88 -8.02 10.05
CA LYS A 66 -32.09 -6.87 10.96
C LYS A 66 -30.74 -6.23 11.28
N PRO A 67 -30.20 -5.38 10.40
CA PRO A 67 -28.90 -4.77 10.63
C PRO A 67 -28.94 -3.89 11.87
N SER A 68 -27.89 -3.95 12.68
CA SER A 68 -27.76 -3.14 13.89
C SER A 68 -26.36 -2.57 13.99
N VAL A 69 -26.23 -1.41 14.66
CA VAL A 69 -24.93 -0.77 14.90
C VAL A 69 -24.00 -1.70 15.69
N GLY A 70 -24.53 -2.43 16.68
CA GLY A 70 -23.74 -3.37 17.49
C GLY A 70 -23.21 -4.54 16.66
N GLY A 71 -24.03 -5.12 15.79
CA GLY A 71 -23.61 -6.20 14.90
C GLY A 71 -22.59 -5.75 13.85
N LEU A 72 -22.78 -4.54 13.28
CA LEU A 72 -21.81 -3.96 12.36
C LEU A 72 -20.44 -3.76 13.02
N LYS A 73 -20.42 -3.21 14.25
CA LYS A 73 -19.17 -3.04 15.01
C LYS A 73 -18.45 -4.38 15.25
N MET A 74 -19.18 -5.41 15.67
CA MET A 74 -18.60 -6.74 15.86
C MET A 74 -18.03 -7.34 14.56
N MET A 75 -18.70 -7.13 13.43
CA MET A 75 -18.20 -7.58 12.12
C MET A 75 -16.90 -6.83 11.76
N LEU A 76 -16.87 -5.51 11.95
CA LEU A 76 -15.67 -4.71 11.69
C LEU A 76 -14.50 -5.09 12.62
N ASP A 77 -14.76 -5.36 13.90
CA ASP A 77 -13.73 -5.84 14.85
C ASP A 77 -13.16 -7.21 14.44
N ARG A 78 -14.01 -8.09 13.91
CA ARG A 78 -13.56 -9.37 13.33
C ARG A 78 -12.69 -9.13 12.10
N TYR A 79 -13.15 -8.29 11.17
CA TYR A 79 -12.39 -7.96 9.97
C TYR A 79 -11.03 -7.33 10.29
N LYS A 80 -10.96 -6.47 11.30
CA LYS A 80 -9.69 -5.94 11.82
C LYS A 80 -8.75 -7.06 12.26
N THR A 81 -9.25 -8.07 12.96
CA THR A 81 -8.44 -9.22 13.41
C THR A 81 -7.92 -10.04 12.23
N ASP A 82 -8.72 -10.20 11.18
CA ASP A 82 -8.34 -10.88 9.95
C ASP A 82 -7.22 -10.09 9.23
N LEU A 83 -7.36 -8.76 9.12
CA LEU A 83 -6.32 -7.88 8.57
C LEU A 83 -5.02 -7.92 9.38
N GLU A 84 -5.09 -7.88 10.70
CA GLU A 84 -3.89 -8.00 11.55
C GLU A 84 -3.17 -9.34 11.33
N SER A 85 -3.92 -10.41 11.07
CA SER A 85 -3.36 -11.72 10.76
C SER A 85 -2.68 -11.74 9.40
N ALA A 86 -3.28 -11.13 8.38
CA ALA A 86 -2.67 -10.97 7.06
C ALA A 86 -1.37 -10.14 7.13
N VAL A 87 -1.38 -9.02 7.86
CA VAL A 87 -0.17 -8.19 8.07
C VAL A 87 0.93 -8.98 8.76
N ARG A 88 0.60 -9.80 9.77
CA ARG A 88 1.59 -10.65 10.44
C ARG A 88 2.21 -11.67 9.49
N ARG A 89 1.42 -12.27 8.59
CA ARG A 89 1.91 -13.19 7.56
C ARG A 89 2.87 -12.48 6.60
N HIS A 90 2.48 -11.33 6.04
CA HIS A 90 3.35 -10.57 5.14
C HIS A 90 4.64 -10.08 5.83
N LYS A 91 4.61 -9.80 7.13
CA LYS A 91 5.82 -9.51 7.90
C LYS A 91 6.77 -10.70 8.02
N GLN A 92 6.24 -11.92 8.06
CA GLN A 92 7.05 -13.14 8.07
C GLN A 92 7.68 -13.41 6.70
N GLU A 93 6.94 -13.09 5.63
CA GLU A 93 7.38 -13.24 4.23
C GLU A 93 8.29 -12.10 3.75
N ALA A 94 8.41 -11.02 4.53
CA ALA A 94 9.12 -9.80 4.12
C ALA A 94 10.61 -10.03 3.82
N GLU A 95 11.28 -10.88 4.59
CA GLU A 95 12.70 -11.18 4.37
C GLU A 95 12.93 -11.87 3.02
N GLU A 96 12.10 -12.87 2.70
CA GLU A 96 12.14 -13.60 1.42
C GLU A 96 11.77 -12.69 0.25
N PHE A 97 10.74 -11.86 0.44
CA PHE A 97 10.31 -10.90 -0.58
C PHE A 97 11.44 -9.91 -0.94
N ILE A 98 12.10 -9.31 0.06
CA ILE A 98 13.19 -8.36 -0.18
C ILE A 98 14.38 -9.05 -0.86
N ALA A 99 14.74 -10.26 -0.42
CA ALA A 99 15.82 -11.02 -1.04
C ALA A 99 15.52 -11.32 -2.52
N GLY A 100 14.31 -11.80 -2.83
CA GLY A 100 13.90 -12.10 -4.20
C GLY A 100 13.85 -10.85 -5.08
N MET A 101 13.37 -9.71 -4.56
CA MET A 101 13.36 -8.44 -5.30
C MET A 101 14.78 -7.92 -5.58
N GLN A 102 15.71 -8.05 -4.62
CA GLN A 102 17.10 -7.65 -4.83
C GLN A 102 17.80 -8.52 -5.88
N GLU A 103 17.55 -9.82 -5.87
CA GLU A 103 18.05 -10.75 -6.88
C GLU A 103 17.53 -10.38 -8.27
N ALA A 104 16.20 -10.18 -8.41
CA ALA A 104 15.59 -9.78 -9.68
C ALA A 104 16.11 -8.43 -10.20
N MET A 105 16.32 -7.45 -9.31
CA MET A 105 16.92 -6.16 -9.70
C MET A 105 18.38 -6.30 -10.14
N THR A 106 19.15 -7.19 -9.50
CA THR A 106 20.54 -7.44 -9.87
C THR A 106 20.61 -8.12 -11.24
N GLU A 107 19.79 -9.15 -11.47
CA GLU A 107 19.71 -9.82 -12.77
C GLU A 107 19.28 -8.87 -13.90
N ALA A 108 18.28 -8.01 -13.65
CA ALA A 108 17.85 -7.01 -14.62
C ALA A 108 18.98 -6.00 -14.94
N LYS A 109 19.75 -5.60 -13.92
CA LYS A 109 20.88 -4.70 -14.09
C LYS A 109 22.02 -5.34 -14.87
N ASP A 110 22.39 -6.57 -14.54
CA ASP A 110 23.47 -7.30 -15.22
C ASP A 110 23.11 -7.50 -16.70
N ARG A 111 21.85 -7.86 -17.00
CA ARG A 111 21.36 -7.96 -18.38
C ARG A 111 21.45 -6.64 -19.15
N LEU A 112 21.08 -5.52 -18.52
CA LEU A 112 21.16 -4.21 -19.15
C LEU A 112 22.61 -3.77 -19.36
N GLN A 113 23.51 -4.13 -18.43
CA GLN A 113 24.94 -3.87 -18.57
C GLN A 113 25.55 -4.68 -19.72
N GLU A 114 25.21 -5.97 -19.86
CA GLU A 114 25.65 -6.79 -20.99
C GLU A 114 25.17 -6.22 -22.34
N GLU A 115 23.92 -5.74 -22.40
CA GLU A 115 23.40 -5.08 -23.61
C GLU A 115 24.16 -3.80 -23.95
N LEU A 116 24.51 -2.99 -22.93
CA LEU A 116 25.24 -1.74 -23.12
C LEU A 116 26.71 -1.98 -23.52
N GLU A 117 27.38 -2.95 -22.91
CA GLU A 117 28.74 -3.37 -23.31
C GLU A 117 28.75 -3.92 -24.75
N SER A 118 27.69 -4.62 -25.18
CA SER A 118 27.59 -5.08 -26.57
C SER A 118 27.36 -3.95 -27.59
N LEU A 119 26.71 -2.85 -27.18
CA LEU A 119 26.50 -1.66 -28.01
C LEU A 119 27.77 -0.83 -28.19
N ASP A 120 28.60 -0.71 -27.14
CA ASP A 120 29.89 -0.01 -27.20
C ASP A 120 30.91 -0.75 -28.10
N GLU A 121 30.84 -2.10 -28.19
CA GLU A 121 31.71 -2.89 -29.08
C GLU A 121 31.39 -2.74 -30.58
N ASP A 122 30.17 -2.28 -30.94
CA ASP A 122 29.74 -2.07 -32.32
C ASP A 122 30.01 -0.63 -32.84
N ASP A 123 30.40 0.33 -31.98
CA ASP A 123 30.66 1.76 -32.33
C ASP A 123 32.14 2.07 -32.64
N ASP A 124 33.06 1.12 -32.49
CA ASP A 124 34.49 1.28 -32.84
C ASP A 124 34.79 1.08 -34.35
N GLY A 125 33.75 1.16 -35.20
CA GLY A 125 33.75 0.62 -36.57
C GLY A 125 33.72 1.60 -37.76
N GLU A 126 33.57 2.92 -37.55
CA GLU A 126 33.60 3.90 -38.65
C GLU A 126 34.55 5.09 -38.34
N GLU A 127 35.86 4.84 -38.35
CA GLU A 127 36.82 5.86 -38.80
C GLU A 127 36.66 6.03 -40.33
N ASP A 128 35.63 6.76 -40.77
CA ASP A 128 35.57 7.25 -42.14
C ASP A 128 36.48 8.48 -42.25
N THR A 129 37.74 8.18 -42.58
CA THR A 129 38.67 9.15 -43.12
C THR A 129 38.19 9.60 -44.50
N ASP A 130 37.64 10.80 -44.61
CA ASP A 130 37.69 11.58 -45.85
C ASP A 130 37.74 13.06 -45.45
N GLU A 131 38.95 13.60 -45.39
CA GLU A 131 39.48 14.53 -46.41
C GLU A 131 39.03 15.97 -46.15
N GLU A 132 39.96 16.70 -45.55
CA GLU A 132 40.11 18.15 -45.60
C GLU A 132 39.83 18.67 -47.03
N ALA A 133 38.61 19.17 -47.23
CA ALA A 133 38.31 20.11 -48.30
C ALA A 133 37.94 21.44 -47.64
N ASP A 134 38.94 22.33 -47.60
CA ASP A 134 38.75 23.77 -47.57
C ASP A 134 37.61 24.14 -48.52
N ASP A 135 36.50 24.69 -48.03
CA ASP A 135 35.71 25.61 -48.81
C ASP A 135 35.24 26.75 -47.91
N ASP A 136 35.86 27.90 -48.18
CA ASP A 136 35.56 29.20 -47.64
C ASP A 136 34.05 29.49 -47.77
N LEU A 137 33.34 29.54 -46.64
CA LEU A 137 32.04 30.20 -46.57
C LEU A 137 32.17 31.42 -45.66
N ASP A 138 32.47 32.53 -46.36
CA ASP A 138 32.07 33.90 -46.09
C ASP A 138 30.89 34.03 -45.10
N ASP A 139 31.00 34.91 -44.09
CA ASP A 139 30.95 36.33 -44.45
C ASP A 139 29.63 37.08 -44.25
N ASP A 140 28.57 36.47 -43.71
CA ASP A 140 27.24 37.09 -43.75
C ASP A 140 26.62 37.16 -42.35
N ASP A 141 26.90 38.29 -41.70
CA ASP A 141 26.01 39.06 -40.82
C ASP A 141 24.54 38.60 -40.82
N LEU A 142 23.90 38.57 -39.64
CA LEU A 142 22.70 39.36 -39.34
C LEU A 142 22.21 39.11 -37.90
N ASP A 143 22.27 40.20 -37.11
CA ASP A 143 21.34 40.68 -36.08
C ASP A 143 21.05 39.74 -34.89
N ASP A 144 21.52 39.99 -33.67
CA ASP A 144 21.28 41.19 -32.84
C ASP A 144 19.78 41.55 -32.79
N ASP A 145 19.03 40.84 -31.95
CA ASP A 145 17.84 41.40 -31.31
C ASP A 145 17.71 40.82 -29.89
N ASP A 146 17.96 41.72 -28.94
CA ASP A 146 17.35 41.79 -27.62
C ASP A 146 15.89 41.29 -27.61
N ASP A 147 15.54 40.43 -26.66
CA ASP A 147 14.23 40.50 -25.98
C ASP A 147 14.37 39.79 -24.63
N ASP A 148 14.89 40.50 -23.63
CA ASP A 148 14.16 41.32 -22.67
C ASP A 148 13.47 40.49 -21.58
N SER A 149 13.76 40.93 -20.37
CA SER A 149 13.39 40.40 -19.06
C SER A 149 11.89 40.15 -18.92
N GLU A 150 11.50 39.14 -18.14
CA GLU A 150 10.62 39.33 -16.98
C GLU A 150 11.05 38.39 -15.85
N ASP A 151 11.73 38.97 -14.86
CA ASP A 151 11.68 38.55 -13.47
C ASP A 151 10.21 38.54 -13.02
N GLU A 152 9.70 37.39 -12.60
CA GLU A 152 8.58 37.35 -11.66
C GLU A 152 9.09 36.83 -10.32
N ASP A 153 9.59 37.79 -9.53
CA ASP A 153 9.44 37.77 -8.09
C ASP A 153 7.94 37.60 -7.76
N ASP A 154 7.50 36.43 -7.30
CA ASP A 154 6.27 36.33 -6.51
C ASP A 154 6.63 36.17 -5.04
N ASP A 155 6.56 37.33 -4.41
CA ASP A 155 6.80 37.67 -3.03
C ASP A 155 5.72 37.03 -2.13
N SER A 156 6.20 36.45 -1.04
CA SER A 156 5.62 36.44 0.32
C SER A 156 4.09 36.44 0.54
N GLU A 157 3.65 35.51 1.38
CA GLU A 157 2.72 35.72 2.52
C GLU A 157 2.81 34.42 3.38
N ASP A 158 3.71 34.30 4.35
CA ASP A 158 3.53 34.76 5.74
C ASP A 158 2.04 34.85 6.15
N ASP A 159 1.45 33.72 6.54
CA ASP A 159 0.18 33.73 7.29
C ASP A 159 0.23 32.78 8.50
N ASP A 160 0.38 33.46 9.64
CA ASP A 160 -0.23 33.19 10.94
C ASP A 160 0.34 32.09 11.84
N GLU A 161 1.34 32.51 12.63
CA GLU A 161 1.43 32.15 14.04
C GLU A 161 0.15 32.58 14.79
N SER A 162 -0.75 31.64 15.05
CA SER A 162 -1.69 31.75 16.18
C SER A 162 -1.27 30.83 17.31
N GLU A 163 -0.39 31.37 18.16
CA GLU A 163 -0.31 31.03 19.57
C GLU A 163 -1.67 31.31 20.24
N GLU A 164 -2.51 30.29 20.41
CA GLU A 164 -3.55 30.32 21.45
C GLU A 164 -3.11 29.44 22.62
N ALA A 165 -2.35 30.11 23.50
CA ALA A 165 -2.09 29.70 24.87
C ALA A 165 -3.42 29.63 25.65
N GLY A 166 -4.13 28.52 25.50
CA GLY A 166 -5.25 28.12 26.37
C GLY A 166 -4.76 27.64 27.73
N LYS A 167 -4.22 28.56 28.55
CA LYS A 167 -3.95 28.36 29.97
C LYS A 167 -5.27 28.42 30.73
N GLY A 168 -5.84 27.26 31.05
CA GLY A 168 -7.12 27.16 31.75
C GLY A 168 -7.19 25.98 32.72
N THR A 169 -6.57 26.19 33.89
CA THR A 169 -6.97 25.70 35.23
C THR A 169 -7.17 24.19 35.43
N ASP A 170 -6.31 23.52 36.21
CA ASP A 170 -6.52 23.36 37.66
C ASP A 170 -7.95 22.90 38.01
N GLU A 171 -8.16 21.60 38.24
CA GLU A 171 -8.15 21.11 39.63
C GLU A 171 -8.29 19.58 39.72
N PRO A 172 -7.85 19.01 40.86
CA PRO A 172 -7.60 17.59 41.06
C PRO A 172 -8.81 16.88 41.67
N GLY A 173 -8.98 15.59 41.38
CA GLY A 173 -9.83 14.77 42.22
C GLY A 173 -10.52 13.63 41.50
N ARG A 174 -9.85 12.48 41.47
CA ARG A 174 -10.44 11.31 42.11
C ARG A 174 -9.37 10.30 42.47
N GLU A 175 -9.22 10.18 43.78
CA GLU A 175 -8.41 9.23 44.50
C GLU A 175 -8.70 7.77 44.10
N PRO A 176 -7.72 6.89 44.37
CA PRO A 176 -7.81 5.46 44.09
C PRO A 176 -8.79 4.77 45.04
N SER A 177 -9.73 4.00 44.50
CA SER A 177 -10.43 3.00 45.31
C SER A 177 -9.55 1.76 45.45
N GLU A 178 -8.75 1.76 46.51
CA GLU A 178 -8.05 0.62 47.09
C GLU A 178 -9.03 -0.49 47.58
N PRO A 179 -8.51 -1.68 47.96
CA PRO A 179 -9.17 -2.97 47.78
C PRO A 179 -10.06 -3.39 48.95
N ALA A 180 -11.15 -4.10 48.64
CA ALA A 180 -11.91 -4.83 49.65
C ALA A 180 -11.33 -6.25 49.82
N ASP A 181 -10.56 -6.37 50.90
CA ASP A 181 -10.15 -7.60 51.56
C ASP A 181 -11.33 -8.54 51.88
N ALA A 182 -10.99 -9.81 52.08
CA ALA A 182 -11.82 -11.01 52.05
C ALA A 182 -12.92 -11.11 53.14
N PRO A 183 -13.71 -12.22 53.13
CA PRO A 183 -13.29 -13.27 54.06
C PRO A 183 -13.42 -14.71 53.52
N LYS A 184 -12.38 -15.50 53.83
CA LYS A 184 -12.40 -16.96 53.94
C LYS A 184 -13.48 -17.43 54.91
N LYS A 185 -14.35 -18.36 54.49
CA LYS A 185 -15.07 -19.41 55.27
C LYS A 185 -15.62 -20.40 54.24
N ASP A 186 -15.76 -21.71 54.38
CA ASP A 186 -15.28 -22.77 55.25
C ASP A 186 -15.74 -24.08 54.55
N LYS A 187 -15.14 -25.23 54.87
CA LYS A 187 -15.45 -26.58 54.31
C LYS A 187 -16.86 -27.07 54.77
N PRO A 188 -17.27 -28.36 54.68
CA PRO A 188 -17.09 -29.46 53.71
C PRO A 188 -18.43 -30.09 53.26
N GLY A 189 -18.46 -30.88 52.18
CA GLY A 189 -19.63 -31.68 51.79
C GLY A 189 -19.26 -33.06 51.26
N LYS A 190 -19.19 -34.06 52.17
CA LYS A 190 -19.18 -35.49 51.83
C LYS A 190 -20.51 -35.88 51.19
N GLY A 191 -20.48 -36.59 50.07
CA GLY A 191 -21.64 -37.26 49.51
C GLY A 191 -21.23 -38.53 48.75
N LYS A 192 -21.24 -39.68 49.45
CA LYS A 192 -21.27 -41.02 48.84
C LYS A 192 -22.69 -41.34 48.40
N ALA A 193 -22.87 -41.83 47.18
CA ALA A 193 -23.92 -42.74 46.68
C ALA A 193 -23.77 -42.74 45.14
N LYS A 194 -23.65 -43.84 44.40
CA LYS A 194 -24.07 -45.24 44.54
C LYS A 194 -23.00 -46.15 43.96
#